data_AF-X1NIZ9-F1
#
_entry.id   AF-X1NIZ9-F1
#
_cell.length_a   1.000
_cell.length_b   1.000
_cell.length_c   1.000
_cell.angle_alpha   90.00
_cell.angle_beta   90.00
_cell.angle_gamma   90.00
#
_symmetry.space_group_name_H-M   'P 1'
#
loop_
_entity.id
_entity.type
_entity.pdbx_description
1 polymer ?
#
loop_
_entity_poly.entity_id
_entity_poly.type
_entity_poly.pdbx_seq_one_letter_code
_entity_poly.pdbx_strand_id
1 'polypeptide(L)'
;MEEAEKIQKSIKNSFMPQQFKNTANPEIHRKTTAAEIWADTGGSVDIFIAGVGTGGTITGAGEILKKKKPSVKIIAVEPADSPVLSGGSPGSHKIQGIGAGFVPEVLNTGIIDEIIQVSNKDAGNTARKIIREEGILAGISSGAAMWAAIEVAKRRESADKVIVVILPDTGERYLSTWLFQE
;
A
#
# COMPACT_ATOMS: atom_id res chain seq x y z
N MET A 1 8.83 -3.70 18.42
CA MET A 1 7.67 -4.42 19.00
C MET A 1 7.96 -4.86 20.43
N GLU A 2 9.15 -5.41 20.71
CA GLU A 2 9.53 -5.92 22.04
C GLU A 2 9.31 -4.93 23.20
N GLU A 3 9.65 -3.65 23.03
CA GLU A 3 9.50 -2.68 24.12
C GLU A 3 8.02 -2.39 24.45
N ALA A 4 7.16 -2.32 23.43
CA ALA A 4 5.72 -2.17 23.63
C ALA A 4 5.12 -3.40 24.35
N GLU A 5 5.61 -4.60 24.05
CA GLU A 5 5.20 -5.84 24.74
C GLU A 5 5.66 -5.86 26.21
N LYS A 6 6.86 -5.34 26.51
CA LYS A 6 7.32 -5.18 27.90
C LYS A 6 6.43 -4.21 28.67
N ILE A 7 6.10 -3.06 28.08
CA ILE A 7 5.19 -2.06 28.67
C ILE A 7 3.81 -2.66 28.90
N GLN A 8 3.28 -3.41 27.94
CA GLN A 8 1.99 -4.09 28.08
C GLN A 8 2.00 -5.07 29.26
N LYS A 9 3.08 -5.84 29.43
CA LYS A 9 3.23 -6.79 30.54
C LYS A 9 3.37 -6.11 31.91
N SER A 10 3.92 -4.89 31.96
CA SER A 10 4.16 -4.17 33.22
C SER A 10 2.99 -3.30 33.68
N ILE A 11 2.12 -2.84 32.78
CA ILE A 11 0.98 -1.97 33.09
C ILE A 11 -0.32 -2.78 33.12
N LYS A 12 -0.93 -2.88 34.30
CA LYS A 12 -2.24 -3.50 34.48
C LYS A 12 -3.30 -2.78 33.62
N ASN A 13 -4.20 -3.55 33.00
CA ASN A 13 -5.26 -3.05 32.11
C ASN A 13 -4.76 -2.29 30.86
N SER A 14 -3.50 -2.48 30.47
CA SER A 14 -3.00 -1.97 29.19
C SER A 14 -3.50 -2.82 28.01
N PHE A 15 -3.61 -2.19 26.84
CA PHE A 15 -4.05 -2.84 25.60
C PHE A 15 -3.08 -2.53 24.48
N MET A 16 -2.67 -3.54 23.71
CA MET A 16 -1.81 -3.37 22.54
C MET A 16 -2.60 -3.77 21.27
N PRO A 17 -2.87 -2.82 20.35
CA PRO A 17 -3.71 -3.08 19.17
C PRO A 17 -3.13 -4.05 18.13
N GLN A 18 -1.80 -4.23 18.10
CA GLN A 18 -1.09 -5.17 17.21
C GLN A 18 -1.46 -5.10 15.72
N GLN A 19 -1.30 -3.94 15.07
CA GLN A 19 -1.76 -3.70 13.69
C GLN A 19 -1.29 -4.73 12.62
N PHE A 20 -0.15 -5.40 12.81
CA PHE A 20 0.38 -6.41 11.89
C PHE A 20 -0.25 -7.81 12.06
N LYS A 21 -1.01 -8.03 13.14
CA LYS A 21 -1.63 -9.32 13.52
C LYS A 21 -3.14 -9.23 13.70
N ASN A 22 -3.65 -8.05 14.03
CA ASN A 22 -5.05 -7.85 14.37
C ASN A 22 -5.93 -7.89 13.11
N THR A 23 -6.80 -8.90 13.04
CA THR A 23 -7.72 -9.13 11.92
C THR A 23 -8.72 -8.00 11.71
N ALA A 24 -8.96 -7.14 12.70
CA ALA A 24 -9.77 -5.93 12.54
C ALA A 24 -9.17 -4.96 11.50
N ASN A 25 -7.85 -5.00 11.28
CA ASN A 25 -7.16 -4.18 10.28
C ASN A 25 -7.61 -4.50 8.85
N PRO A 26 -7.44 -5.71 8.30
CA PRO A 26 -8.01 -6.01 6.98
C PRO A 26 -9.54 -5.98 6.97
N GLU A 27 -10.20 -6.29 8.09
CA GLU A 27 -11.67 -6.33 8.14
C GLU A 27 -12.33 -4.99 7.84
N ILE A 28 -11.76 -3.86 8.29
CA ILE A 28 -12.34 -2.56 7.96
C ILE A 28 -12.27 -2.31 6.44
N HIS A 29 -11.17 -2.68 5.80
CA HIS A 29 -11.00 -2.52 4.35
C HIS A 29 -11.92 -3.43 3.53
N ARG A 30 -12.32 -4.59 4.06
CA ARG A 30 -13.37 -5.42 3.44
C ARG A 30 -14.74 -4.72 3.46
N LYS A 31 -15.05 -4.06 4.58
CA LYS A 31 -16.36 -3.44 4.82
C LYS A 31 -16.51 -2.09 4.13
N THR A 32 -15.45 -1.30 4.10
CA THR A 32 -15.51 0.11 3.66
C THR A 32 -14.75 0.29 2.35
N THR A 33 -13.42 0.23 2.37
CA THR A 33 -12.57 0.55 1.21
C THR A 33 -12.94 -0.26 -0.03
N ALA A 34 -13.20 -1.57 0.11
CA ALA A 34 -13.62 -2.39 -1.03
C ALA A 34 -14.99 -2.01 -1.58
N ALA A 35 -15.94 -1.70 -0.68
CA ALA A 35 -17.30 -1.35 -1.03
C ALA A 35 -17.35 0.01 -1.74
N GLU A 36 -16.57 0.98 -1.26
CA GLU A 36 -16.39 2.31 -1.86
C GLU A 36 -15.81 2.18 -3.28
N ILE A 37 -14.66 1.50 -3.44
CA ILE A 37 -14.05 1.28 -4.76
C ILE A 37 -15.03 0.60 -5.72
N TRP A 38 -15.74 -0.43 -5.25
CA TRP A 38 -16.68 -1.17 -6.10
C TRP A 38 -17.85 -0.27 -6.54
N ALA A 39 -18.42 0.50 -5.62
CA ALA A 39 -19.54 1.38 -5.90
C ALA A 39 -19.12 2.53 -6.85
N ASP A 40 -18.02 3.21 -6.55
CA ASP A 40 -17.57 4.39 -7.27
C ASP A 40 -17.06 4.06 -8.69
N THR A 41 -16.57 2.83 -8.89
CA THR A 41 -16.21 2.35 -10.24
C THR A 41 -17.38 1.68 -10.95
N GLY A 42 -18.55 1.52 -10.33
CA GLY A 42 -19.66 0.75 -10.89
C GLY A 42 -19.28 -0.70 -11.20
N GLY A 43 -18.32 -1.28 -10.45
CA GLY A 43 -17.77 -2.62 -10.68
C GLY A 43 -16.78 -2.72 -11.86
N SER A 44 -16.37 -1.60 -12.46
CA SER A 44 -15.47 -1.59 -13.62
C SER A 44 -14.00 -1.82 -13.27
N VAL A 45 -13.59 -1.65 -12.01
CA VAL A 45 -12.19 -1.87 -11.57
C VAL A 45 -11.63 -3.19 -12.12
N ASP A 46 -10.47 -3.10 -12.76
CA ASP A 46 -9.76 -4.23 -13.36
C ASP A 46 -8.44 -4.52 -12.65
N ILE A 47 -7.80 -3.47 -12.13
CA ILE A 47 -6.51 -3.55 -11.43
C ILE A 47 -6.58 -2.70 -10.17
N PHE A 48 -6.22 -3.28 -9.04
CA PHE A 48 -6.11 -2.60 -7.76
C PHE A 48 -4.67 -2.63 -7.26
N ILE A 49 -4.10 -1.44 -6.99
CA ILE A 49 -2.69 -1.27 -6.66
C ILE A 49 -2.58 -0.60 -5.29
N ALA A 50 -1.84 -1.22 -4.37
CA ALA A 50 -1.63 -0.68 -3.04
C ALA A 50 -0.24 -1.00 -2.50
N GLY A 51 0.37 -0.01 -1.82
CA GLY A 51 1.58 -0.21 -1.04
C GLY A 51 1.35 -1.08 0.19
N VAL A 52 2.32 -1.93 0.52
CA VAL A 52 2.22 -2.88 1.64
C VAL A 52 3.03 -2.42 2.84
N GLY A 53 2.33 -1.86 3.83
CA GLY A 53 2.83 -1.66 5.19
C GLY A 53 2.42 -2.83 6.09
N THR A 54 1.25 -2.72 6.72
CA THR A 54 0.65 -3.83 7.47
C THR A 54 0.04 -4.91 6.58
N GLY A 55 -0.31 -4.57 5.33
CA GLY A 55 -1.05 -5.46 4.43
C GLY A 55 -2.56 -5.44 4.59
N GLY A 56 -3.11 -4.66 5.53
CA GLY A 56 -4.55 -4.59 5.78
C GLY A 56 -5.34 -4.12 4.57
N THR A 57 -4.94 -3.01 3.94
CA THR A 57 -5.61 -2.44 2.77
C THR A 57 -5.69 -3.43 1.61
N ILE A 58 -4.55 -3.99 1.20
CA ILE A 58 -4.49 -4.88 0.05
C ILE A 58 -5.23 -6.20 0.31
N THR A 59 -5.14 -6.73 1.53
CA THR A 59 -5.85 -7.95 1.93
C THR A 59 -7.35 -7.73 1.93
N GLY A 60 -7.83 -6.74 2.68
CA GLY A 60 -9.27 -6.52 2.83
C GLY A 60 -9.95 -6.08 1.54
N ALA A 61 -9.37 -5.11 0.84
CA ALA A 61 -9.92 -4.66 -0.44
C ALA A 61 -9.78 -5.74 -1.52
N GLY A 62 -8.59 -6.33 -1.66
CA GLY A 62 -8.31 -7.31 -2.71
C GLY A 62 -9.17 -8.57 -2.63
N GLU A 63 -9.40 -9.11 -1.43
CA GLU A 63 -10.26 -10.28 -1.24
C GLU A 63 -11.70 -10.02 -1.71
N ILE A 64 -12.27 -8.86 -1.35
CA ILE A 64 -13.64 -8.52 -1.73
C ILE A 64 -13.73 -8.19 -3.22
N LEU A 65 -12.76 -7.46 -3.77
CA LEU A 65 -12.73 -7.14 -5.20
C LEU A 65 -12.61 -8.42 -6.05
N LYS A 66 -11.70 -9.36 -5.70
CA LYS A 66 -11.61 -10.66 -6.39
C LYS A 66 -12.87 -11.50 -6.21
N LYS A 67 -13.51 -11.48 -5.03
CA LYS A 67 -14.79 -12.16 -4.83
C LYS A 67 -15.90 -11.61 -5.74
N LYS A 68 -15.93 -10.30 -5.98
CA LYS A 68 -16.91 -9.63 -6.84
C LYS A 68 -16.62 -9.82 -8.33
N LYS A 69 -15.34 -9.77 -8.71
CA LYS A 69 -14.85 -9.95 -10.07
C LYS A 69 -13.51 -10.72 -10.02
N PRO A 70 -13.53 -12.06 -10.21
CA PRO A 70 -12.34 -12.91 -10.08
C PRO A 70 -11.18 -12.53 -11.00
N SER A 71 -11.46 -11.81 -12.09
CA SER A 71 -10.46 -11.32 -13.03
C SER A 71 -9.73 -10.05 -12.57
N VAL A 72 -10.10 -9.43 -11.44
CA VAL A 72 -9.39 -8.27 -10.91
C VAL A 72 -7.97 -8.68 -10.54
N LYS A 73 -6.99 -7.92 -11.05
CA LYS A 73 -5.60 -8.05 -10.67
C LYS A 73 -5.32 -7.23 -9.42
N ILE A 74 -4.66 -7.84 -8.44
CA ILE A 74 -4.23 -7.19 -7.21
C ILE A 74 -2.71 -7.11 -7.24
N ILE A 75 -2.19 -5.88 -7.23
CA ILE A 75 -0.76 -5.59 -7.35
C ILE A 75 -0.27 -4.96 -6.06
N ALA A 76 0.69 -5.61 -5.42
CA ALA A 76 1.37 -5.08 -4.24
C ALA A 76 2.54 -4.19 -4.65
N VAL A 77 2.77 -3.12 -3.88
CA VAL A 77 3.94 -2.26 -4.04
C VAL A 77 4.83 -2.35 -2.80
N GLU A 78 6.12 -2.60 -3.01
CA GLU A 78 7.14 -2.62 -1.97
C GLU A 78 8.42 -1.85 -2.37
N PRO A 79 9.26 -1.45 -1.41
CA PRO A 79 10.54 -0.81 -1.72
C PRO A 79 11.54 -1.79 -2.35
N ALA A 80 12.21 -1.39 -3.42
CA ALA A 80 13.28 -2.18 -4.05
C ALA A 80 14.46 -2.44 -3.10
N ASP A 81 14.71 -1.53 -2.15
CA ASP A 81 15.79 -1.68 -1.15
C ASP A 81 15.39 -2.57 0.04
N SER A 82 14.12 -3.03 0.12
CA SER A 82 13.63 -3.94 1.17
C SER A 82 12.56 -4.90 0.61
N PRO A 83 12.87 -5.72 -0.41
CA PRO A 83 11.87 -6.44 -1.21
C PRO A 83 11.51 -7.80 -0.60
N VAL A 84 11.02 -7.78 0.64
CA VAL A 84 10.74 -8.99 1.42
C VAL A 84 9.59 -9.81 0.82
N LEU A 85 8.57 -9.16 0.23
CA LEU A 85 7.46 -9.87 -0.38
C LEU A 85 7.90 -10.60 -1.66
N SER A 86 8.88 -10.04 -2.38
CA SER A 86 9.53 -10.69 -3.54
C SER A 86 10.56 -11.76 -3.16
N GLY A 87 10.75 -12.06 -1.86
CA GLY A 87 11.72 -13.06 -1.39
C GLY A 87 13.14 -12.55 -1.22
N GLY A 88 13.37 -11.23 -1.29
CA GLY A 88 14.64 -10.62 -0.94
C GLY A 88 14.81 -10.37 0.56
N SER A 89 15.91 -9.71 0.92
CA SER A 89 16.24 -9.37 2.31
C SER A 89 15.66 -8.02 2.73
N PRO A 90 15.32 -7.83 4.01
CA PRO A 90 14.97 -6.51 4.53
C PRO A 90 16.16 -5.56 4.43
N GLY A 91 15.88 -4.30 4.13
CA GLY A 91 16.89 -3.25 4.02
C GLY A 91 16.35 -1.86 4.36
N SER A 92 17.27 -0.90 4.49
CA SER A 92 16.91 0.50 4.77
C SER A 92 16.39 1.18 3.52
N HIS A 93 15.22 1.80 3.62
CA HIS A 93 14.59 2.53 2.51
C HIS A 93 13.94 3.83 3.02
N LYS A 94 13.53 4.67 2.08
CA LYS A 94 12.99 6.02 2.35
C LYS A 94 11.49 6.15 2.08
N ILE A 95 10.84 5.10 1.58
CA ILE A 95 9.39 5.06 1.32
C ILE A 95 8.60 4.79 2.61
N GLN A 96 8.36 5.84 3.39
CA GLN A 96 7.65 5.73 4.68
C GLN A 96 6.22 5.22 4.50
N GLY A 97 5.81 4.28 5.36
CA GLY A 97 4.46 3.70 5.40
C GLY A 97 4.36 2.28 4.80
N ILE A 98 5.33 1.85 3.98
CA ILE A 98 5.38 0.51 3.38
C ILE A 98 6.72 -0.18 3.69
N GLY A 99 6.89 -1.45 3.32
CA GLY A 99 8.17 -2.15 3.42
C GLY A 99 8.61 -2.44 4.86
N ALA A 100 7.75 -3.06 5.67
CA ALA A 100 7.99 -3.29 7.10
C ALA A 100 9.22 -4.16 7.45
N GLY A 101 9.90 -4.75 6.46
CA GLY A 101 11.06 -5.62 6.66
C GLY A 101 10.73 -7.06 7.07
N PHE A 102 9.45 -7.43 7.04
CA PHE A 102 8.93 -8.78 7.26
C PHE A 102 7.57 -8.92 6.56
N VAL A 103 7.08 -10.15 6.38
CA VAL A 103 5.71 -10.41 5.88
C VAL A 103 4.73 -10.32 7.06
N PRO A 104 3.78 -9.35 7.07
CA PRO A 104 2.80 -9.23 8.15
C PRO A 104 1.85 -10.43 8.22
N GLU A 105 1.41 -10.81 9.42
CA GLU A 105 0.50 -11.94 9.63
C GLU A 105 -0.89 -11.69 9.03
N VAL A 106 -1.34 -10.43 9.00
CA VAL A 106 -2.63 -10.06 8.37
C VAL A 106 -2.57 -9.94 6.85
N LEU A 107 -1.39 -10.05 6.23
CA LEU A 107 -1.25 -9.98 4.78
C LEU A 107 -1.63 -11.32 4.14
N ASN A 108 -2.68 -11.34 3.33
CA ASN A 108 -3.00 -12.49 2.49
C ASN A 108 -2.19 -12.42 1.19
N THR A 109 -1.10 -13.17 1.10
CA THR A 109 -0.27 -13.21 -0.12
C THR A 109 -0.92 -13.97 -1.27
N GLY A 110 -1.88 -14.87 -0.98
CA GLY A 110 -2.55 -15.70 -2.00
C GLY A 110 -3.48 -14.93 -2.93
N ILE A 111 -3.83 -13.68 -2.61
CA ILE A 111 -4.61 -12.80 -3.48
C ILE A 111 -3.74 -11.93 -4.40
N ILE A 112 -2.42 -11.88 -4.20
CA ILE A 112 -1.53 -10.97 -4.93
C ILE A 112 -1.15 -11.62 -6.26
N ASP A 113 -1.46 -10.98 -7.38
CA ASP A 113 -1.09 -11.46 -8.71
C ASP A 113 0.31 -10.99 -9.13
N GLU A 114 0.76 -9.85 -8.61
CA GLU A 114 2.06 -9.25 -8.93
C GLU A 114 2.56 -8.38 -7.76
N ILE A 115 3.88 -8.35 -7.58
CA ILE A 115 4.56 -7.44 -6.65
C ILE A 115 5.49 -6.55 -7.48
N ILE A 116 5.32 -5.23 -7.36
CA ILE A 116 6.17 -4.24 -8.02
C ILE A 116 7.10 -3.61 -6.98
N GLN A 117 8.40 -3.72 -7.24
CA GLN A 117 9.44 -3.06 -6.47
C GLN A 117 9.66 -1.63 -6.98
N VAL A 118 9.68 -0.66 -6.06
CA VAL A 118 9.83 0.77 -6.40
C VAL A 118 11.03 1.34 -5.68
N SER A 119 11.86 2.08 -6.42
CA SER A 119 13.02 2.76 -5.85
C SER A 119 12.60 3.99 -5.04
N ASN A 120 13.42 4.40 -4.07
CA ASN A 120 13.20 5.66 -3.35
C ASN A 120 13.08 6.85 -4.30
N LYS A 121 13.97 6.91 -5.31
CA LYS A 121 14.01 7.99 -6.29
C LYS A 121 12.70 8.09 -7.08
N ASP A 122 12.19 6.96 -7.56
CA ASP A 122 10.96 6.90 -8.37
C ASP A 122 9.74 7.30 -7.54
N ALA A 123 9.65 6.83 -6.30
CA ALA A 123 8.59 7.21 -5.37
C ALA A 123 8.58 8.73 -5.10
N GLY A 124 9.74 9.31 -4.78
CA GLY A 124 9.87 10.74 -4.48
C GLY A 124 9.60 11.63 -5.69
N ASN A 125 10.18 11.28 -6.85
CA ASN A 125 9.95 12.02 -8.10
C ASN A 125 8.47 12.00 -8.49
N THR A 126 7.81 10.86 -8.36
CA THR A 126 6.39 10.72 -8.71
C THR A 126 5.50 11.45 -7.73
N ALA A 127 5.78 11.39 -6.42
CA ALA A 127 5.05 12.18 -5.43
C ALA A 127 5.10 13.69 -5.74
N ARG A 128 6.29 14.23 -6.07
CA ARG A 128 6.42 15.63 -6.48
C ARG A 128 5.73 15.94 -7.80
N LYS A 129 5.73 14.99 -8.74
CA LYS A 129 5.04 15.13 -10.03
C LYS A 129 3.52 15.24 -9.83
N ILE A 130 2.92 14.37 -9.01
CA ILE A 130 1.50 14.41 -8.63
C ILE A 130 1.14 15.79 -8.05
N ILE A 131 1.99 16.33 -7.17
CA ILE A 131 1.75 17.66 -6.57
C ILE A 131 1.75 18.75 -7.64
N ARG A 132 2.74 18.74 -8.54
CA ARG A 132 2.95 19.79 -9.55
C ARG A 132 1.92 19.73 -10.68
N GLU A 133 1.54 18.55 -11.12
CA GLU A 133 0.70 18.35 -12.31
C GLU A 133 -0.77 18.17 -11.97
N GLU A 134 -1.09 17.52 -10.85
CA GLU A 134 -2.48 17.18 -10.48
C GLU A 134 -2.99 18.00 -9.27
N GLY A 135 -2.13 18.78 -8.60
CA GLY A 135 -2.50 19.57 -7.43
C GLY A 135 -2.83 18.72 -6.18
N ILE A 136 -2.50 17.43 -6.18
CA ILE A 136 -2.76 16.52 -5.06
C ILE A 136 -1.52 16.49 -4.16
N LEU A 137 -1.64 17.04 -2.94
CA LEU A 137 -0.57 17.01 -1.95
C LEU A 137 -0.42 15.62 -1.32
N ALA A 138 0.28 14.71 -2.00
CA ALA A 138 0.42 13.30 -1.64
C ALA A 138 1.76 12.96 -0.95
N GLY A 139 1.76 11.96 -0.08
CA GLY A 139 2.96 11.44 0.59
C GLY A 139 3.88 10.56 -0.27
N ILE A 140 4.97 10.07 0.33
CA ILE A 140 6.00 9.29 -0.38
C ILE A 140 5.45 7.93 -0.85
N SER A 141 4.65 7.25 -0.01
CA SER A 141 4.05 5.96 -0.36
C SER A 141 3.02 6.07 -1.48
N SER A 142 2.27 7.19 -1.53
CA SER A 142 1.40 7.56 -2.64
C SER A 142 2.18 7.70 -3.95
N GLY A 143 3.35 8.33 -3.91
CA GLY A 143 4.25 8.41 -5.07
C GLY A 143 4.72 7.03 -5.56
N ALA A 144 5.05 6.12 -4.64
CA ALA A 144 5.42 4.75 -5.00
C ALA A 144 4.27 3.99 -5.67
N ALA A 145 3.07 4.05 -5.07
CA ALA A 145 1.88 3.38 -5.61
C ALA A 145 1.48 3.95 -6.98
N MET A 146 1.52 5.27 -7.15
CA MET A 146 1.23 5.92 -8.42
C MET A 146 2.29 5.61 -9.48
N TRP A 147 3.58 5.56 -9.12
CA TRP A 147 4.63 5.17 -10.06
C TRP A 147 4.36 3.76 -10.61
N ALA A 148 4.06 2.81 -9.72
CA ALA A 148 3.69 1.47 -10.12
C ALA A 148 2.44 1.46 -11.02
N ALA A 149 1.42 2.27 -10.70
CA ALA A 149 0.22 2.40 -11.54
C ALA A 149 0.53 2.95 -12.94
N ILE A 150 1.41 3.93 -13.07
CA ILE A 150 1.86 4.47 -14.36
C ILE A 150 2.59 3.40 -15.16
N GLU A 151 3.50 2.63 -14.53
CA GLU A 151 4.20 1.54 -15.21
C GLU A 151 3.25 0.41 -15.65
N VAL A 152 2.23 0.10 -14.85
CA VAL A 152 1.18 -0.86 -15.23
C VAL A 152 0.31 -0.32 -16.37
N ALA A 153 -0.05 0.96 -16.35
CA ALA A 153 -0.88 1.59 -17.37
C ALA A 153 -0.20 1.62 -18.76
N LYS A 154 1.13 1.67 -18.81
CA LYS A 154 1.90 1.61 -20.07
C LYS A 154 1.84 0.24 -20.76
N ARG A 155 1.41 -0.81 -20.06
CA ARG A 155 1.40 -2.18 -20.60
C ARG A 155 0.23 -2.36 -21.56
N ARG A 156 0.45 -3.11 -22.64
CA ARG A 156 -0.55 -3.32 -23.69
C ARG A 156 -1.82 -3.99 -23.15
N GLU A 157 -1.68 -4.92 -22.22
CA GLU A 157 -2.80 -5.62 -21.56
C GLU A 157 -3.63 -4.73 -20.62
N SER A 158 -3.12 -3.54 -20.28
CA SER A 158 -3.83 -2.53 -19.48
C SER A 158 -4.63 -1.55 -20.35
N ALA A 159 -4.60 -1.68 -21.67
CA ALA A 159 -5.44 -0.87 -22.56
C ALA A 159 -6.92 -1.03 -22.18
N ASP A 160 -7.62 0.12 -22.06
CA ASP A 160 -9.03 0.23 -21.68
C ASP A 160 -9.38 -0.36 -20.30
N LYS A 161 -8.39 -0.56 -19.42
CA LYS A 161 -8.58 -1.07 -18.05
C LYS A 161 -8.73 0.05 -17.04
N VAL A 162 -9.61 -0.16 -16.06
CA VAL A 162 -9.73 0.74 -14.90
C VAL A 162 -8.74 0.33 -13.81
N ILE A 163 -7.76 1.20 -13.57
CA ILE A 163 -6.75 1.03 -12.51
C ILE A 163 -7.13 1.91 -11.33
N VAL A 164 -7.26 1.30 -10.15
CA VAL A 164 -7.45 2.01 -8.88
C VAL A 164 -6.18 1.91 -8.06
N VAL A 165 -5.69 3.05 -7.60
CA VAL A 165 -4.47 3.18 -6.79
C VAL A 165 -4.76 3.91 -5.48
N ILE A 166 -4.23 3.41 -4.37
CA ILE A 166 -4.37 4.04 -3.06
C ILE A 166 -3.27 5.08 -2.84
N LEU A 167 -3.65 6.32 -2.51
CA LEU A 167 -2.77 7.37 -2.03
C LEU A 167 -3.01 7.53 -0.51
N PRO A 168 -2.20 6.89 0.36
CA PRO A 168 -2.60 6.65 1.76
C PRO A 168 -2.66 7.91 2.63
N ASP A 169 -1.88 8.95 2.30
CA ASP A 169 -1.76 10.13 3.12
C ASP A 169 -1.29 11.39 2.38
N THR A 170 -1.33 12.51 3.11
CA THR A 170 -0.99 13.84 2.61
C THR A 170 0.51 14.16 2.74
N GLY A 171 1.02 14.86 1.74
CA GLY A 171 2.39 15.37 1.65
C GLY A 171 2.76 16.36 2.76
N GLU A 172 1.79 17.05 3.38
CA GLU A 172 2.06 18.02 4.46
C GLU A 172 2.85 17.40 5.63
N ARG A 173 2.58 16.11 5.94
CA ARG A 173 3.27 15.37 7.01
C ARG A 173 4.75 15.15 6.74
N TYR A 174 5.21 15.40 5.51
CA TYR A 174 6.54 15.07 5.02
C TYR A 174 7.41 16.30 4.76
N LEU A 175 6.97 17.51 5.09
CA LEU A 175 7.73 18.76 4.85
C LEU A 175 9.14 18.77 5.45
N SER A 176 9.37 18.05 6.54
CA SER A 176 10.68 17.91 7.19
C SER A 176 11.53 16.75 6.65
N THR A 177 11.03 16.00 5.68
CA THR A 177 11.70 14.83 5.10
C THR A 177 12.38 15.17 3.78
N TRP A 178 13.19 14.24 3.28
CA TRP A 178 13.86 14.33 1.98
C TRP A 178 12.91 14.56 0.79
N LEU A 179 11.60 14.30 0.93
CA LEU A 179 10.61 14.56 -0.12
C LEU A 179 10.60 16.03 -0.55
N PHE A 180 10.84 16.98 0.36
CA PHE A 180 10.77 18.43 0.10
C PHE A 180 12.12 19.16 0.27
N GLN A 181 13.23 18.44 0.39
CA GLN A 181 14.57 19.03 0.60
C GLN A 181 15.38 19.21 -0.69
N GLU A 182 14.70 19.48 -1.81
CA GLU A 182 15.34 19.82 -3.10
C GLU A 182 15.22 21.30 -3.44
#